data_AF-A0A9E0YI68-F1
#
_entry.id   AF-A0A9E0YI68-F1
#
_cell.length_a   1.000
_cell.length_b   1.000
_cell.length_c   1.000
_cell.angle_alpha   90.00
_cell.angle_beta   90.00
_cell.angle_gamma   90.00
#
_symmetry.space_group_name_H-M   'P 1'
#
loop_
_entity.id
_entity.type
_entity.pdbx_description
1 polymer ?
#
loop_
_entity_poly.entity_id
_entity_poly.type
_entity_poly.pdbx_seq_one_letter_code
_entity_poly.pdbx_strand_id
1 'polypeptide(L)'
;MTSVLLFPGICAWAGSGGAYSYWSATMGPGAVPVMNVVGVAQTHKIQKGETLLDIARDYGLGFNEIALRHPEMDPWVPPAGETIEIPTMWVLPYTRHEAVVVNIPEMRLYRFYPEHQ
;
A
#
# COMPACT_ATOMS: atom_id res chain seq x y z
N MET A 1 -17.70 24.00 24.54
CA MET A 1 -18.42 24.55 23.37
C MET A 1 -17.39 25.13 22.43
N THR A 2 -17.23 24.60 21.21
CA THR A 2 -17.47 25.29 19.92
C THR A 2 -16.82 24.45 18.80
N SER A 3 -17.60 24.23 17.74
CA SER A 3 -17.26 23.87 16.35
C SER A 3 -16.66 22.50 15.98
N VAL A 4 -17.59 21.71 15.44
CA VAL A 4 -17.53 20.70 14.37
C VAL A 4 -16.57 21.05 13.21
N LEU A 5 -15.86 20.05 12.69
CA LEU A 5 -15.61 19.90 11.25
C LEU A 5 -15.96 18.47 10.82
N LEU A 6 -17.18 18.33 10.28
CA LEU A 6 -17.52 17.26 9.34
C LEU A 6 -16.72 17.53 8.06
N PHE A 7 -15.80 16.64 7.69
CA PHE A 7 -15.41 16.50 6.30
C PHE A 7 -15.91 15.15 5.76
N PRO A 8 -16.93 15.17 4.88
CA PRO A 8 -17.40 13.99 4.17
C PRO A 8 -16.40 13.66 3.05
N GLY A 9 -16.23 12.37 2.76
CA GLY A 9 -15.66 11.92 1.50
C GLY A 9 -14.14 12.01 1.42
N ILE A 10 -13.45 10.95 1.85
CA ILE A 10 -12.16 10.61 1.25
C ILE A 10 -12.48 9.99 -0.12
N CYS A 11 -12.73 10.84 -1.11
CA CYS A 11 -12.41 10.51 -2.49
C CYS A 11 -10.92 10.81 -2.64
N ALA A 12 -10.09 9.92 -2.09
CA ALA A 12 -8.66 9.95 -2.34
C ALA A 12 -8.50 9.63 -3.82
N TRP A 13 -8.10 10.63 -4.59
CA TRP A 13 -7.47 10.38 -5.87
C TRP A 13 -6.39 9.32 -5.62
N ALA A 14 -6.58 8.15 -6.21
CA ALA A 14 -5.65 7.05 -6.20
C ALA A 14 -4.40 7.49 -6.98
N GLY A 15 -3.55 8.27 -6.32
CA GLY A 15 -2.22 8.57 -6.78
C GLY A 15 -1.38 7.32 -6.54
N SER A 16 -1.03 6.65 -7.63
CA SER A 16 0.06 5.70 -7.69
C SER A 16 1.32 6.32 -7.04
N GLY A 17 1.63 5.86 -5.83
CA GLY A 17 2.89 6.16 -5.16
C GLY A 17 2.94 7.48 -4.40
N GLY A 18 2.59 7.45 -3.11
CA GLY A 18 3.01 8.51 -2.18
C GLY A 18 2.03 8.73 -1.04
N ALA A 19 2.40 8.26 0.16
CA ALA A 19 1.74 8.49 1.45
C ALA A 19 0.29 8.00 1.58
N TYR A 20 0.10 6.90 2.32
CA TYR A 20 -1.21 6.45 2.76
C TYR A 20 -1.56 7.06 4.12
N SER A 21 -2.75 7.62 4.24
CA SER A 21 -3.30 7.99 5.55
C SER A 21 -3.55 6.72 6.36
N TYR A 22 -3.11 6.70 7.60
CA TYR A 22 -3.43 5.66 8.56
C TYR A 22 -3.89 6.30 9.86
N TRP A 23 -4.79 5.63 10.56
CA TRP A 23 -5.18 6.04 11.90
C TRP A 23 -4.30 5.31 12.90
N SER A 24 -3.45 6.07 13.61
CA SER A 24 -2.72 5.54 14.76
C SER A 24 -3.63 5.61 15.98
N ALA A 25 -4.28 4.50 16.32
CA ALA A 25 -4.75 4.37 17.70
C ALA A 25 -3.50 4.31 18.57
N THR A 26 -3.15 5.43 19.22
CA THR A 26 -2.06 5.50 20.20
C THR A 26 -2.21 4.30 21.13
N MET A 27 -1.26 3.35 21.05
CA MET A 27 -1.35 2.09 21.79
C MET A 27 -1.31 2.40 23.29
N GLY A 28 -2.47 2.46 23.92
CA GLY A 28 -2.60 2.35 25.38
C GLY A 28 -2.21 0.93 25.83
N PRO A 29 -1.81 0.71 27.09
CA PRO A 29 -1.50 -0.62 27.59
C PRO A 29 -2.73 -1.55 27.43
N GLY A 30 -2.62 -2.56 26.57
CA GLY A 30 -3.70 -3.52 26.30
C GLY A 30 -4.55 -3.23 25.04
N ALA A 31 -4.25 -2.19 24.27
CA ALA A 31 -4.91 -1.95 22.98
C ALA A 31 -4.38 -2.93 21.92
N VAL A 32 -5.19 -3.91 21.53
CA VAL A 32 -4.98 -4.64 20.28
C VAL A 32 -5.32 -3.70 19.12
N PRO A 33 -4.39 -3.38 18.21
CA PRO A 33 -4.69 -2.50 17.09
C PRO A 33 -5.66 -3.23 16.15
N VAL A 34 -6.93 -2.85 16.21
CA VAL A 34 -7.97 -3.30 15.27
C VAL A 34 -7.73 -2.61 13.93
N MET A 35 -6.94 -3.29 13.09
CA MET A 35 -6.65 -3.04 11.67
C MET A 35 -5.66 -1.91 11.35
N ASN A 36 -4.38 -2.29 11.34
CA ASN A 36 -3.27 -1.51 10.77
C ASN A 36 -3.08 -1.80 9.26
N VAL A 37 -4.14 -1.77 8.45
CA VAL A 37 -4.03 -2.00 6.99
C VAL A 37 -4.10 -0.65 6.27
N VAL A 38 -3.14 -0.42 5.38
CA VAL A 38 -3.08 0.78 4.52
C VAL A 38 -3.09 0.37 3.05
N GLY A 39 -3.50 1.29 2.19
CA GLY A 39 -3.58 1.05 0.75
C GLY A 39 -4.99 0.77 0.25
N VAL A 40 -5.09 0.39 -1.02
CA VAL A 40 -6.36 0.15 -1.71
C VAL A 40 -6.20 -1.08 -2.59
N ALA A 41 -7.19 -1.97 -2.61
CA ALA A 41 -7.24 -3.07 -3.56
C ALA A 41 -7.42 -2.53 -4.98
N GLN A 42 -6.52 -2.86 -5.89
CA GLN A 42 -6.54 -2.38 -7.27
C GLN A 42 -6.43 -3.57 -8.22
N THR A 43 -6.89 -3.35 -9.45
CA THR A 43 -6.71 -4.30 -10.55
C THR A 43 -6.09 -3.58 -11.75
N HIS A 44 -5.37 -4.35 -12.57
CA HIS A 44 -4.73 -3.84 -13.78
C HIS A 44 -5.05 -4.77 -14.93
N LYS A 45 -5.38 -4.21 -16.10
CA LYS A 45 -5.55 -4.98 -17.33
C LYS A 45 -4.27 -4.93 -18.13
N ILE A 46 -3.61 -6.07 -18.26
CA ILE A 46 -2.30 -6.21 -18.91
C ILE A 46 -2.39 -5.74 -20.36
N GLN A 47 -1.52 -4.79 -20.72
CA GLN A 47 -1.38 -4.30 -22.07
C GLN A 47 -0.45 -5.19 -22.90
N LYS A 48 -0.60 -5.14 -24.23
CA LYS A 48 0.23 -5.95 -25.13
C LYS A 48 1.71 -5.54 -25.02
N GLY A 49 2.57 -6.48 -24.63
CA GLY A 49 4.01 -6.29 -24.53
C GLY A 49 4.49 -5.70 -23.20
N GLU A 50 3.58 -5.54 -22.24
CA GLU A 50 3.89 -5.14 -20.88
C GLU A 50 4.49 -6.31 -20.08
N THR A 51 5.41 -6.03 -19.16
CA THR A 51 5.96 -7.03 -18.23
C THR A 51 5.39 -6.84 -16.83
N LEU A 52 5.44 -7.88 -15.98
CA LEU A 52 5.06 -7.72 -14.56
C LEU A 52 5.96 -6.70 -13.84
N LEU A 53 7.20 -6.53 -14.28
CA LEU A 53 8.11 -5.52 -13.74
C LEU A 53 7.67 -4.09 -14.10
N ASP A 54 7.17 -3.89 -15.32
CA ASP A 54 6.64 -2.58 -15.74
C ASP A 54 5.40 -2.23 -14.93
N ILE A 55 4.47 -3.19 -14.77
CA ILE A 55 3.29 -3.05 -13.92
C ILE A 55 3.72 -2.72 -12.47
N ALA A 56 4.66 -3.49 -11.90
CA ALA A 56 5.14 -3.22 -10.54
C ALA A 56 5.67 -1.80 -10.39
N ARG A 57 6.42 -1.30 -11.39
CA ARG A 57 6.95 0.06 -11.37
C ARG A 57 5.83 1.12 -11.39
N ASP A 58 4.81 0.92 -12.22
CA ASP A 58 3.69 1.87 -12.34
C ASP A 58 2.86 1.98 -11.05
N TYR A 59 2.80 0.91 -10.26
CA TYR A 59 2.09 0.87 -8.97
C TYR A 59 3.00 1.08 -7.75
N GLY A 60 4.31 1.31 -7.93
CA GLY A 60 5.26 1.49 -6.82
C GLY A 60 5.48 0.23 -5.98
N LEU A 61 5.40 -0.94 -6.62
CA LEU A 61 5.63 -2.25 -6.02
C LEU A 61 7.07 -2.73 -6.24
N GLY A 62 7.52 -3.58 -5.32
CA GLY A 62 8.70 -4.40 -5.56
C GLY A 62 8.37 -5.55 -6.52
N PHE A 63 9.35 -5.99 -7.32
CA PHE A 63 9.18 -7.14 -8.22
C PHE A 63 8.66 -8.38 -7.49
N ASN A 64 9.19 -8.65 -6.29
CA ASN A 64 8.77 -9.81 -5.49
C ASN A 64 7.29 -9.73 -5.10
N GLU A 65 6.73 -8.54 -4.85
CA GLU A 65 5.33 -8.42 -4.43
C GLU A 65 4.38 -8.84 -5.55
N ILE A 66 4.62 -8.40 -6.78
CA ILE A 66 3.79 -8.77 -7.92
C ILE A 66 4.01 -10.25 -8.33
N ALA A 67 5.26 -10.71 -8.32
CA ALA A 67 5.60 -12.07 -8.73
C ALA A 67 5.09 -13.11 -7.73
N LEU A 68 5.12 -12.82 -6.43
CA LEU A 68 4.56 -13.71 -5.39
C LEU A 68 3.04 -13.75 -5.42
N ARG A 69 2.38 -12.68 -5.90
CA ARG A 69 0.92 -12.65 -6.04
C ARG A 69 0.43 -13.48 -7.22
N HIS A 70 1.22 -13.56 -8.30
CA HIS A 70 0.90 -14.27 -9.55
C HIS A 70 2.01 -15.25 -9.97
N PRO A 71 2.33 -16.27 -9.14
CA PRO A 71 3.44 -17.20 -9.40
C PRO A 71 3.23 -18.08 -10.65
N GLU A 72 1.99 -18.21 -11.14
CA GLU A 72 1.61 -18.94 -12.33
C GLU A 72 1.95 -18.21 -13.64
N MET A 73 2.25 -16.91 -13.57
CA MET A 73 2.44 -16.04 -14.73
C MET A 73 3.92 -15.84 -15.02
N ASP A 74 4.29 -15.85 -16.31
CA ASP A 74 5.64 -15.46 -16.74
C ASP A 74 5.83 -13.95 -16.49
N PRO A 75 6.82 -13.53 -15.66
CA PRO A 75 7.03 -12.12 -15.37
C PRO A 75 7.44 -11.27 -16.58
N TRP A 76 8.02 -11.88 -17.61
CA TRP A 76 8.52 -11.20 -18.80
C TRP A 76 7.51 -11.18 -19.95
N VAL A 77 6.60 -12.15 -20.00
CA VAL A 77 5.61 -12.27 -21.08
C VAL A 77 4.22 -12.62 -20.53
N PRO A 78 3.62 -11.75 -19.70
CA PRO A 78 2.28 -11.98 -19.20
C PRO A 78 1.23 -11.93 -20.33
N PRO A 79 0.13 -12.69 -20.22
CA PRO A 79 -0.92 -12.74 -21.23
C PRO A 79 -1.66 -11.40 -21.34
N ALA A 80 -1.59 -10.80 -22.53
CA ALA A 80 -2.25 -9.53 -22.80
C ALA A 80 -3.78 -9.63 -22.71
N GLY A 81 -4.41 -8.62 -22.11
CA GLY A 81 -5.85 -8.52 -21.96
C GLY A 81 -6.42 -9.19 -20.71
N GLU A 82 -5.59 -9.93 -19.96
CA GLU A 82 -5.96 -10.47 -18.65
C GLU A 82 -5.96 -9.37 -17.59
N THR A 83 -6.90 -9.47 -16.63
CA THR A 83 -6.99 -8.55 -15.50
C THR A 83 -6.39 -9.21 -14.27
N ILE A 84 -5.34 -8.61 -13.73
CA ILE A 84 -4.65 -9.10 -12.53
C ILE A 84 -4.91 -8.21 -11.32
N GLU A 85 -4.86 -8.80 -10.14
CA GLU A 85 -4.91 -8.06 -8.87
C GLU A 85 -3.55 -7.45 -8.53
N ILE A 86 -3.55 -6.19 -8.11
CA ILE A 86 -2.34 -5.46 -7.74
C ILE A 86 -2.27 -5.41 -6.20
N PRO A 87 -1.21 -5.96 -5.57
CA PRO A 87 -1.07 -6.00 -4.12
C PRO A 87 -0.64 -4.64 -3.55
N THR A 88 -1.52 -3.65 -3.65
CA THR A 88 -1.35 -2.29 -3.08
C THR A 88 -2.01 -2.13 -1.72
N MET A 89 -2.02 -3.19 -0.91
CA MET A 89 -2.48 -3.18 0.48
C MET A 89 -1.40 -3.79 1.37
N TRP A 90 -1.07 -3.09 2.45
CA TRP A 90 0.00 -3.49 3.37
C TRP A 90 -0.47 -3.42 4.81
N VAL A 91 0.07 -4.32 5.62
CA VAL A 91 -0.09 -4.27 7.06
C VAL A 91 1.06 -3.43 7.61
N LEU A 92 0.77 -2.39 8.39
CA LEU A 92 1.81 -1.59 9.01
C LEU A 92 2.58 -2.43 10.03
N PRO A 93 3.91 -2.30 10.09
CA PRO A 93 4.74 -3.06 11.02
C PRO A 93 4.38 -2.70 12.46
N TYR A 94 4.40 -3.70 13.35
CA TYR A 94 4.13 -3.50 14.78
C TYR A 94 5.32 -2.78 15.45
N THR A 95 5.29 -1.45 15.38
CA THR A 95 6.32 -0.55 15.88
C THR A 95 5.65 0.68 16.50
N ARG A 96 6.44 1.62 17.02
CA ARG A 96 5.91 2.89 17.54
C ARG A 96 5.36 3.82 16.44
N HIS A 97 5.52 3.47 15.17
CA HIS A 97 5.15 4.32 14.02
C HIS A 97 5.78 5.72 14.12
N GLU A 98 7.03 5.76 14.56
CA GLU A 98 7.83 6.98 14.68
C GLU A 98 8.96 6.94 13.63
N ALA A 99 9.21 8.08 12.97
CA ALA A 99 10.32 8.26 12.04
C ALA A 99 10.34 7.25 10.86
N VAL A 100 11.46 6.54 10.65
CA VAL A 100 11.68 5.64 9.52
C VAL A 100 11.82 4.21 10.02
N VAL A 101 10.99 3.31 9.47
CA VAL A 101 11.04 1.87 9.74
C VAL A 101 11.37 1.13 8.46
N VAL A 102 12.43 0.32 8.48
CA VAL A 102 12.82 -0.54 7.35
C VAL A 102 12.35 -1.96 7.65
N ASN A 103 11.38 -2.45 6.89
CA ASN A 103 10.90 -3.83 6.96
C ASN A 103 11.68 -4.69 5.96
N ILE A 104 12.70 -5.41 6.44
CA ILE A 104 13.60 -6.21 5.61
C ILE A 104 12.85 -7.35 4.87
N PRO A 105 11.98 -8.15 5.53
CA PRO A 105 11.18 -9.18 4.85
C PRO A 105 10.33 -8.68 3.68
N GLU A 106 9.75 -7.49 3.80
CA GLU A 106 8.94 -6.86 2.75
C GLU A 106 9.77 -6.00 1.78
N MET A 107 11.06 -5.81 2.07
CA MET A 107 11.95 -4.88 1.36
C MET A 107 11.37 -3.47 1.23
N ARG A 108 10.67 -3.01 2.27
CA ARG A 108 9.90 -1.75 2.25
C ARG A 108 10.36 -0.81 3.34
N LEU A 109 10.44 0.47 2.98
CA LEU A 109 10.67 1.56 3.92
C LEU A 109 9.35 2.26 4.21
N TYR A 110 9.03 2.38 5.49
CA TYR A 110 7.90 3.14 6.01
C TYR A 110 8.41 4.42 6.64
N ARG A 111 7.87 5.56 6.22
CA ARG A 111 8.17 6.87 6.83
C ARG A 111 6.89 7.42 7.47
N PHE A 112 6.93 7.56 8.79
CA PHE A 112 5.85 8.10 9.60
C PHE A 112 6.11 9.58 9.88
N TYR A 113 5.09 10.41 9.66
CA TYR A 113 5.13 11.85 9.87
C TYR A 113 4.41 12.19 11.17
N PRO A 114 4.97 13.05 12.04
CA PRO A 114 4.27 13.50 13.24
C PRO A 114 3.05 14.36 12.87
N GLU A 115 1.96 14.25 13.63
CA GLU A 115 0.68 14.94 13.38
C GLU A 115 0.76 16.48 13.51
N HIS A 116 1.82 17.00 14.15
CA HIS A 116 2.01 18.42 14.37
C HIS A 116 3.43 18.86 13.96
N GLN A 117 3.53 19.57 12.85
CA GLN A 117 4.62 20.51 12.54
C GLN A 117 4.03 21.90 12.33
#